data_AF-A0A4Q4I0X5-F1
#
_entry.id   AF-A0A4Q4I0X5-F1
#
_cell.length_a   1.000
_cell.length_b   1.000
_cell.length_c   1.000
_cell.angle_alpha   90.00
_cell.angle_beta   90.00
_cell.angle_gamma   90.00
#
_symmetry.space_group_name_H-M   'P 1'
#
loop_
_entity.id
_entity.type
_entity.pdbx_description
1 polymer ?
#
loop_
_entity_poly.entity_id
_entity_poly.type
_entity_poly.pdbx_seq_one_letter_code
_entity_poly.pdbx_strand_id
1 'polypeptide(L)'
;MVYHQARDDEIKLKVGKMDSIDKRFLDFIRSKKNNTVLDDMKDDFKKDDGSSSKMADYLLFNNDVILEQKLLTNDRTDLINEKINELAKTDEWLKRSWFGRVHIEELIQKHPDSDAFRKKIMDYAYRNIKDLVATSNRQIRATKESLNIPRAVGGLVILNESIMPYESEYVMAELNFLVENPHYEHVDFVLYISELRRSTHNIIDMSAMIKSSSPRYEFVNWYIKNVFSFDFASFFNHPIQFL
;
A
#
# COMPACT_ATOMS: atom_id res chain seq x y z
N MET A 1 17.40 24.68 -16.88
CA MET A 1 16.84 23.34 -17.16
C MET A 1 17.87 22.22 -16.99
N VAL A 2 19.15 22.43 -17.31
CA VAL A 2 20.22 21.41 -17.19
C VAL A 2 20.68 21.13 -15.73
N TYR A 3 20.52 22.10 -14.82
CA TYR A 3 21.00 22.01 -13.43
C TYR A 3 20.20 21.06 -12.50
N HIS A 4 18.93 20.78 -12.81
CA HIS A 4 18.11 19.87 -11.97
C HIS A 4 18.33 18.40 -12.33
N GLN A 5 18.35 18.07 -13.64
CA GLN A 5 18.67 16.72 -14.10
C GLN A 5 20.07 16.25 -13.65
N ALA A 6 21.07 17.13 -13.74
CA ALA A 6 22.43 16.80 -13.30
C ALA A 6 22.50 16.48 -11.79
N ARG A 7 21.65 17.11 -10.96
CA ARG A 7 21.60 16.89 -9.50
C ARG A 7 20.90 15.57 -9.16
N ASP A 8 19.83 15.24 -9.88
CA ASP A 8 19.10 13.98 -9.69
C ASP A 8 19.95 12.76 -10.14
N ASP A 9 20.75 12.94 -11.19
CA ASP A 9 21.68 11.90 -11.66
C ASP A 9 22.92 11.77 -10.73
N GLU A 10 23.41 12.86 -10.13
CA GLU A 10 24.46 12.80 -9.11
C GLU A 10 24.00 12.12 -7.80
N ILE A 11 22.74 12.31 -7.40
CA ILE A 11 22.14 11.64 -6.23
C ILE A 11 22.00 10.13 -6.48
N LYS A 12 21.63 9.73 -7.70
CA LYS A 12 21.58 8.30 -8.11
C LYS A 12 22.97 7.64 -8.12
N LEU A 13 24.05 8.40 -8.31
CA LEU A 13 25.42 7.90 -8.42
C LEU A 13 26.13 7.74 -7.07
N LYS A 14 25.73 8.47 -6.02
CA LYS A 14 26.40 8.43 -4.69
C LYS A 14 25.76 7.48 -3.68
N VAL A 15 24.49 7.13 -3.86
CA VAL A 15 23.85 6.06 -3.07
C VAL A 15 24.00 4.80 -3.90
N GLY A 16 24.86 3.86 -3.49
CA GLY A 16 24.94 2.55 -4.15
C GLY A 16 23.53 2.00 -4.34
N LYS A 17 23.24 1.43 -5.53
CA LYS A 17 21.89 1.02 -5.93
C LYS A 17 21.25 0.16 -4.84
N MET A 18 20.42 0.79 -4.01
CA MET A 18 19.77 0.12 -2.89
C MET A 18 18.73 -0.82 -3.48
N ASP A 19 18.65 -2.04 -2.95
CA ASP A 19 17.62 -2.98 -3.34
C ASP A 19 16.23 -2.35 -3.15
N SER A 20 15.28 -2.68 -4.03
CA SER A 20 13.90 -2.18 -3.95
C SER A 20 13.27 -2.48 -2.60
N ILE A 21 12.32 -1.65 -2.16
CA ILE A 21 11.57 -1.90 -0.91
C ILE A 21 10.87 -3.26 -0.95
N ASP A 22 10.42 -3.67 -2.14
CA ASP A 22 9.81 -4.97 -2.43
C ASP A 22 10.73 -6.14 -2.03
N LYS A 23 12.00 -6.11 -2.48
CA LYS A 23 12.99 -7.13 -2.16
C LYS A 23 13.40 -7.08 -0.69
N ARG A 24 13.63 -5.88 -0.15
CA ARG A 24 13.98 -5.70 1.27
C ARG A 24 12.87 -6.18 2.20
N PHE A 25 11.61 -6.02 1.80
CA PHE A 25 10.47 -6.53 2.55
C PHE A 25 10.42 -8.06 2.54
N LEU A 26 10.66 -8.70 1.38
CA LEU A 26 10.79 -10.16 1.32
C LEU A 26 11.92 -10.67 2.22
N ASP A 27 13.08 -10.01 2.21
CA ASP A 27 14.21 -10.37 3.06
C ASP A 27 13.87 -10.21 4.56
N PHE A 28 13.11 -9.16 4.92
CA PHE A 28 12.57 -8.99 6.26
C PHE A 28 11.67 -10.14 6.68
N ILE A 29 10.71 -10.54 5.83
CA ILE A 29 9.81 -11.65 6.13
C ILE A 29 10.60 -12.95 6.34
N ARG A 30 11.58 -13.23 5.46
CA ARG A 30 12.47 -14.40 5.54
C ARG A 30 13.40 -14.39 6.75
N SER A 31 13.72 -13.22 7.30
CA SER A 31 14.60 -13.10 8.47
C SER A 31 13.96 -13.64 9.75
N LYS A 32 12.66 -13.96 9.75
CA LYS A 32 11.91 -14.42 10.92
C LYS A 32 11.56 -15.90 10.79
N LYS A 33 11.99 -16.69 11.76
CA LYS A 33 11.84 -18.16 11.77
C LYS A 33 10.37 -18.64 11.68
N ASN A 34 9.43 -17.87 12.19
CA ASN A 34 8.01 -18.25 12.29
C ASN A 34 7.17 -17.69 11.12
N ASN A 35 7.83 -17.24 10.06
CA ASN A 35 7.19 -16.76 8.84
C ASN A 35 7.45 -17.76 7.70
N THR A 36 6.48 -17.86 6.80
CA THR A 36 6.53 -18.70 5.61
C THR A 36 6.21 -17.84 4.39
N VAL A 37 7.05 -17.96 3.35
CA VAL A 37 6.78 -17.41 2.03
C VAL A 37 6.04 -18.47 1.23
N LEU A 38 4.77 -18.23 0.92
CA LEU A 38 3.89 -19.21 0.26
C LEU A 38 4.30 -19.50 -1.18
N ASP A 39 4.94 -18.53 -1.83
CA ASP A 39 5.53 -18.70 -3.16
C ASP A 39 6.56 -19.83 -3.21
N ASP A 40 7.29 -20.06 -2.12
CA ASP A 40 8.32 -21.11 -2.03
C ASP A 40 7.69 -22.52 -1.90
N MET A 41 6.37 -22.63 -1.69
CA MET A 41 5.63 -23.89 -1.48
C MET A 41 4.48 -24.09 -2.48
N LYS A 42 4.43 -23.31 -3.57
CA LYS A 42 3.32 -23.33 -4.56
C LYS A 42 3.03 -24.71 -5.17
N ASP A 43 4.04 -25.57 -5.28
CA ASP A 43 3.86 -26.91 -5.83
C ASP A 43 3.07 -27.85 -4.90
N ASP A 44 3.05 -27.57 -3.59
CA ASP A 44 2.35 -28.37 -2.58
C ASP A 44 0.83 -28.12 -2.58
N PHE A 45 0.36 -27.06 -3.26
CA PHE A 45 -1.02 -26.58 -3.23
C PHE A 45 -1.71 -26.59 -4.60
N LYS A 46 -1.20 -27.36 -5.56
CA LYS A 46 -1.88 -27.56 -6.85
C LYS A 46 -3.19 -28.32 -6.63
N LYS A 47 -4.27 -27.84 -7.24
CA LYS A 47 -5.52 -28.59 -7.32
C LYS A 47 -5.36 -29.78 -8.27
N ASP A 48 -6.27 -30.75 -8.16
CA ASP A 48 -6.29 -31.96 -8.98
C ASP A 48 -6.39 -31.66 -10.50
N ASP A 49 -6.89 -30.48 -10.88
CA ASP A 49 -6.97 -30.00 -12.26
C ASP A 49 -5.68 -29.32 -12.77
N GLY A 50 -4.62 -29.33 -11.95
CA GLY A 50 -3.34 -28.68 -12.24
C GLY A 50 -3.34 -27.16 -12.04
N SER A 51 -4.47 -26.55 -11.66
CA SER A 51 -4.55 -25.13 -11.37
C SER A 51 -4.14 -24.83 -9.93
N SER A 52 -3.36 -23.78 -9.72
CA SER A 52 -3.10 -23.23 -8.39
C SER A 52 -4.12 -22.12 -8.10
N SER A 53 -4.81 -22.14 -6.96
CA SER A 53 -5.47 -20.92 -6.46
C SER A 53 -4.43 -19.84 -6.29
N LYS A 54 -4.72 -18.60 -6.70
CA LYS A 54 -3.87 -17.46 -6.33
C LYS A 54 -3.99 -17.24 -4.83
N MET A 55 -3.00 -17.75 -4.10
CA MET A 55 -2.86 -17.57 -2.66
C MET A 55 -2.21 -16.21 -2.37
N ALA A 56 -2.17 -15.87 -1.09
CA ALA A 56 -1.41 -14.75 -0.58
C ALA A 56 0.08 -15.06 -0.54
N ASP A 57 0.89 -14.03 -0.35
CA ASP A 57 2.34 -14.16 -0.41
C ASP A 57 2.93 -14.79 0.87
N TYR A 58 2.35 -14.53 2.04
CA TYR A 58 2.96 -14.90 3.33
C TYR A 58 2.00 -15.47 4.37
N LEU A 59 2.53 -16.37 5.20
CA LEU A 59 2.00 -16.71 6.52
C LEU A 59 2.96 -16.20 7.59
N LEU A 60 2.48 -15.46 8.57
CA LEU A 60 3.28 -14.88 9.63
C LEU A 60 2.79 -15.35 11.00
N PHE A 61 3.68 -15.23 11.98
CA PHE A 61 3.37 -15.45 13.39
C PHE A 61 2.69 -16.82 13.63
N ASN A 62 3.34 -17.90 13.22
CA ASN A 62 2.83 -19.27 13.37
C ASN A 62 1.46 -19.47 12.67
N ASN A 63 1.31 -18.93 11.45
CA ASN A 63 0.11 -19.01 10.61
C ASN A 63 -1.14 -18.29 11.16
N ASP A 64 -1.01 -17.50 12.24
CA ASP A 64 -2.11 -16.67 12.74
C ASP A 64 -2.42 -15.49 11.82
N VAL A 65 -1.46 -15.07 10.98
CA VAL A 65 -1.57 -13.94 10.07
C VAL A 65 -1.30 -14.41 8.64
N ILE A 66 -2.20 -14.11 7.71
CA ILE A 66 -1.99 -14.21 6.27
C ILE A 66 -1.70 -12.80 5.77
N LEU A 67 -0.62 -12.58 5.03
CA LEU A 67 -0.25 -11.26 4.51
C LEU A 67 -0.11 -11.31 2.98
N GLU A 68 -0.87 -10.47 2.29
CA GLU A 68 -0.71 -10.19 0.85
C GLU A 68 0.13 -8.92 0.66
N GLN A 69 1.11 -8.96 -0.24
CA GLN A 69 1.95 -7.84 -0.61
C GLN A 69 1.57 -7.25 -1.96
N LYS A 70 1.43 -5.93 -2.00
CA LYS A 70 1.22 -5.16 -3.23
C LYS A 70 2.25 -4.05 -3.33
N LEU A 71 2.84 -3.89 -4.50
CA LEU A 71 3.74 -2.79 -4.81
C LEU A 71 2.99 -1.73 -5.63
N LEU A 72 3.04 -0.48 -5.17
CA LEU A 72 2.65 0.67 -5.99
C LEU A 72 3.85 1.01 -6.88
N THR A 73 3.75 0.69 -8.17
CA THR A 73 4.82 0.88 -9.16
C THR A 73 4.56 2.00 -10.15
N ASN A 74 3.31 2.43 -10.31
CA ASN A 74 2.94 3.37 -11.36
C ASN A 74 2.75 4.77 -10.78
N ASP A 75 3.64 5.69 -11.17
CA ASP A 75 3.36 7.11 -11.11
C ASP A 75 2.15 7.42 -12.01
N ARG A 76 0.97 7.58 -11.40
CA ARG A 76 -0.27 7.92 -12.11
C ARG A 76 -0.47 9.42 -12.27
N THR A 77 0.55 10.23 -11.98
CA THR A 77 0.48 11.68 -12.11
C THR A 77 -0.02 12.10 -13.49
N ASP A 78 0.48 11.48 -14.55
CA ASP A 78 0.04 11.81 -15.93
C ASP A 78 -1.44 11.49 -16.17
N LEU A 79 -1.91 10.32 -15.75
CA LEU A 79 -3.33 9.94 -15.87
C LEU A 79 -4.23 10.87 -15.05
N ILE A 80 -3.82 11.21 -13.83
CA ILE A 80 -4.54 12.13 -12.96
C ILE A 80 -4.59 13.52 -13.60
N ASN A 81 -3.47 14.00 -14.14
CA ASN A 81 -3.37 15.27 -14.85
C ASN A 81 -4.27 15.30 -16.08
N GLU A 82 -4.29 14.24 -16.89
CA GLU A 82 -5.23 14.08 -18.01
C GLU A 82 -6.68 14.17 -17.54
N LYS A 83 -7.03 13.49 -16.44
CA LYS A 83 -8.39 13.55 -15.91
C LYS A 83 -8.76 14.95 -15.42
N ILE A 84 -7.85 15.66 -14.76
CA ILE A 84 -8.07 17.03 -14.32
C ILE A 84 -8.21 17.96 -15.54
N ASN A 85 -7.38 17.78 -16.57
CA ASN A 85 -7.50 18.51 -17.85
C ASN A 85 -8.89 18.34 -18.48
N GLU A 86 -9.44 17.12 -18.47
CA GLU A 86 -10.80 16.86 -18.96
C GLU A 86 -11.87 17.54 -18.09
N LEU A 87 -11.74 17.47 -16.77
CA LEU A 87 -12.69 18.14 -15.85
C LEU A 87 -12.63 19.67 -15.99
N ALA A 88 -11.44 20.23 -16.20
CA ALA A 88 -11.26 21.65 -16.46
C ALA A 88 -11.96 22.12 -17.75
N LYS A 89 -12.37 21.25 -18.68
CA LYS A 89 -13.16 21.69 -19.84
C LYS A 89 -14.57 22.13 -19.44
N THR A 90 -15.13 21.54 -18.40
CA THR A 90 -16.53 21.74 -17.99
C THR A 90 -16.66 22.45 -16.64
N ASP A 91 -15.62 22.42 -15.79
CA ASP A 91 -15.61 23.05 -14.48
C ASP A 91 -14.94 24.44 -14.51
N GLU A 92 -15.73 25.49 -14.25
CA GLU A 92 -15.27 26.89 -14.33
C GLU A 92 -14.23 27.26 -13.28
N TRP A 93 -14.25 26.61 -12.11
CA TRP A 93 -13.25 26.88 -11.08
C TRP A 93 -11.92 26.24 -11.45
N LEU A 94 -11.93 24.98 -11.91
CA LEU A 94 -10.72 24.30 -12.37
C LEU A 94 -10.06 25.02 -13.54
N LYS A 95 -10.83 25.56 -14.51
CA LYS A 95 -10.28 26.36 -15.61
C LYS A 95 -9.33 27.48 -15.16
N ARG A 96 -9.63 28.09 -14.01
CA ARG A 96 -8.90 29.24 -13.48
C ARG A 96 -7.82 28.85 -12.48
N SER A 97 -7.95 27.67 -11.88
CA SER A 97 -7.11 27.22 -10.76
C SER A 97 -6.13 26.12 -11.17
N TRP A 98 -6.33 25.45 -12.31
CA TRP A 98 -5.49 24.38 -12.81
C TRP A 98 -4.50 24.86 -13.89
N PHE A 99 -3.20 24.76 -13.58
CA PHE A 99 -2.10 25.15 -14.49
C PHE A 99 -1.16 23.99 -14.82
N GLY A 100 -1.59 22.74 -14.63
CA GLY A 100 -0.81 21.53 -14.98
C GLY A 100 0.24 21.10 -13.96
N ARG A 101 0.38 21.79 -12.81
CA ARG A 101 1.41 21.53 -11.79
C ARG A 101 0.93 21.59 -10.35
N VAL A 102 -0.37 21.75 -10.11
CA VAL A 102 -0.91 21.94 -8.75
C VAL A 102 -1.03 20.57 -8.07
N HIS A 103 -0.68 20.49 -6.78
CA HIS A 103 -0.87 19.28 -6.00
C HIS A 103 -2.37 18.92 -5.97
N ILE A 104 -2.71 17.65 -6.21
CA ILE A 104 -4.11 17.22 -6.33
C ILE A 104 -4.94 17.60 -5.10
N GLU A 105 -4.32 17.51 -3.92
CA GLU A 105 -4.99 17.80 -2.68
C GLU A 105 -5.26 19.31 -2.50
N GLU A 106 -4.34 20.15 -2.95
CA GLU A 106 -4.53 21.61 -2.94
C GLU A 106 -5.70 22.00 -3.83
N LEU A 107 -5.89 21.31 -4.97
CA LEU A 107 -7.07 21.51 -5.82
C LEU A 107 -8.35 21.06 -5.11
N ILE A 108 -8.32 19.91 -4.44
CA ILE A 108 -9.50 19.39 -3.75
C ILE A 108 -9.94 20.36 -2.64
N GLN A 109 -9.02 20.78 -1.78
CA GLN A 109 -9.31 21.65 -0.65
C GLN A 109 -9.85 23.03 -1.06
N LYS A 110 -9.35 23.59 -2.18
CA LYS A 110 -9.77 24.92 -2.65
C LYS A 110 -11.01 24.89 -3.55
N HIS A 111 -11.45 23.71 -3.98
CA HIS A 111 -12.62 23.58 -4.85
C HIS A 111 -13.90 24.00 -4.09
N PRO A 112 -14.79 24.83 -4.68
CA PRO A 112 -16.03 25.29 -4.02
C PRO A 112 -16.97 24.16 -3.61
N ASP A 113 -16.91 23.04 -4.33
CA ASP A 113 -17.62 21.79 -4.04
C ASP A 113 -16.59 20.68 -3.76
N SER A 114 -15.85 20.84 -2.65
CA SER A 114 -14.70 20.00 -2.29
C SER A 114 -15.08 18.51 -2.21
N ASP A 115 -16.21 18.16 -1.57
CA ASP A 115 -16.60 16.77 -1.36
C ASP A 115 -16.95 16.04 -2.68
N ALA A 116 -17.75 16.67 -3.55
CA ALA A 116 -18.13 16.05 -4.81
C ALA A 116 -16.94 15.98 -5.78
N PHE A 117 -16.08 17.00 -5.77
CA PHE A 117 -14.86 17.02 -6.57
C PHE A 117 -13.86 15.97 -6.07
N ARG A 118 -13.66 15.86 -4.75
CA ARG A 118 -12.88 14.80 -4.10
C ARG A 118 -13.36 13.45 -4.60
N LYS A 119 -14.65 13.13 -4.47
CA LYS A 119 -15.19 11.83 -4.90
C LYS A 119 -14.86 11.52 -6.37
N LYS A 120 -15.06 12.48 -7.28
CA LYS A 120 -14.78 12.31 -8.72
C LYS A 120 -13.30 12.07 -9.01
N ILE A 121 -12.42 12.79 -8.33
CA ILE A 121 -10.97 12.69 -8.52
C ILE A 121 -10.44 11.41 -7.86
N MET A 122 -10.86 11.12 -6.63
CA MET A 122 -10.42 9.96 -5.86
C MET A 122 -10.81 8.65 -6.55
N ASP A 123 -12.02 8.55 -7.12
CA ASP A 123 -12.45 7.39 -7.91
C ASP A 123 -11.55 7.08 -9.12
N TYR A 124 -10.80 8.08 -9.59
CA TYR A 124 -9.86 7.93 -10.69
C TYR A 124 -8.43 7.71 -10.18
N ALA A 125 -7.97 8.57 -9.26
CA ALA A 125 -6.63 8.54 -8.68
C ALA A 125 -6.34 7.28 -7.85
N TYR A 126 -7.37 6.71 -7.20
CA TYR A 126 -7.26 5.58 -6.27
C TYR A 126 -7.97 4.32 -6.76
N ARG A 127 -8.39 4.26 -8.03
CA ARG A 127 -9.03 3.06 -8.61
C ARG A 127 -8.16 1.82 -8.45
N ASN A 128 -6.85 1.96 -8.64
CA ASN A 128 -5.91 0.89 -8.38
C ASN A 128 -5.98 0.40 -6.94
N ILE A 129 -6.11 1.30 -5.95
CA ILE A 129 -6.21 0.89 -4.54
C ILE A 129 -7.44 0.01 -4.32
N LYS A 130 -8.59 0.36 -4.92
CA LYS A 130 -9.80 -0.49 -4.88
C LYS A 130 -9.52 -1.88 -5.46
N ASP A 131 -8.85 -1.95 -6.61
CA ASP A 131 -8.47 -3.22 -7.22
C ASP A 131 -7.48 -4.02 -6.37
N LEU A 132 -6.53 -3.35 -5.70
CA LEU A 132 -5.58 -3.97 -4.77
C LEU A 132 -6.32 -4.59 -3.58
N VAL A 133 -7.23 -3.85 -2.94
CA VAL A 133 -8.01 -4.38 -1.81
C VAL A 133 -8.90 -5.55 -2.25
N ALA A 134 -9.58 -5.42 -3.40
CA ALA A 134 -10.46 -6.46 -3.91
C ALA A 134 -9.71 -7.75 -4.30
N THR A 135 -8.54 -7.62 -4.93
CA THR A 135 -7.70 -8.78 -5.29
C THR A 135 -7.12 -9.45 -4.04
N SER A 136 -6.60 -8.67 -3.10
CA SER A 136 -6.05 -9.16 -1.84
C SER A 136 -7.10 -9.89 -1.00
N ASN A 137 -8.32 -9.35 -0.89
CA ASN A 137 -9.43 -10.02 -0.20
C ASN A 137 -9.70 -11.42 -0.77
N ARG A 138 -9.68 -11.57 -2.10
CA ARG A 138 -9.86 -12.87 -2.76
C ARG A 138 -8.69 -13.82 -2.51
N GLN A 139 -7.45 -13.34 -2.55
CA GLN A 139 -6.25 -14.15 -2.32
C GLN A 139 -6.16 -14.62 -0.86
N ILE A 140 -6.47 -13.75 0.10
CA ILE A 140 -6.55 -14.10 1.51
C ILE A 140 -7.65 -15.15 1.75
N ARG A 141 -8.86 -14.95 1.17
CA ARG A 141 -9.93 -15.95 1.25
C ARG A 141 -9.48 -17.31 0.73
N ALA A 142 -8.91 -17.34 -0.47
CA ALA A 142 -8.41 -18.55 -1.09
C ALA A 142 -7.34 -19.22 -0.23
N THR A 143 -6.47 -18.44 0.42
CA THR A 143 -5.43 -18.96 1.32
C THR A 143 -6.03 -19.58 2.58
N LYS A 144 -7.01 -18.91 3.22
CA LYS A 144 -7.74 -19.45 4.38
C LYS A 144 -8.40 -20.79 4.04
N GLU A 145 -9.02 -20.88 2.86
CA GLU A 145 -9.69 -22.08 2.35
C GLU A 145 -8.70 -23.21 2.03
N SER A 146 -7.66 -22.91 1.24
CA SER A 146 -6.65 -23.89 0.80
C SER A 146 -5.86 -24.50 1.97
N LEU A 147 -5.59 -23.72 3.01
CA LEU A 147 -4.81 -24.16 4.17
C LEU A 147 -5.68 -24.57 5.37
N ASN A 148 -7.01 -24.50 5.25
CA ASN A 148 -7.95 -24.76 6.32
C ASN A 148 -7.65 -23.99 7.63
N ILE A 149 -7.33 -22.70 7.49
CA ILE A 149 -7.04 -21.77 8.61
C ILE A 149 -8.04 -20.60 8.64
N PRO A 150 -9.35 -20.84 8.74
CA PRO A 150 -10.38 -19.80 8.63
C PRO A 150 -10.28 -18.71 9.72
N ARG A 151 -9.57 -18.98 10.82
CA ARG A 151 -9.37 -18.06 11.95
C ARG A 151 -8.13 -17.16 11.82
N ALA A 152 -7.28 -17.38 10.81
CA ALA A 152 -6.15 -16.51 10.56
C ALA A 152 -6.64 -15.10 10.21
N VAL A 153 -5.94 -14.07 10.68
CA VAL A 153 -6.24 -12.68 10.30
C VAL A 153 -5.66 -12.38 8.92
N GLY A 154 -6.37 -11.61 8.11
CA GLY A 154 -5.91 -11.19 6.80
C GLY A 154 -5.30 -9.79 6.82
N GLY A 155 -4.05 -9.68 6.43
CA GLY A 155 -3.36 -8.42 6.24
C GLY A 155 -3.13 -8.12 4.77
N LEU A 156 -3.19 -6.84 4.42
CA LEU A 156 -2.65 -6.32 3.18
C LEU A 156 -1.48 -5.39 3.50
N VAL A 157 -0.30 -5.63 2.93
CA VAL A 157 0.80 -4.66 2.92
C VAL A 157 0.91 -4.02 1.55
N ILE A 158 0.88 -2.68 1.52
CA ILE A 158 1.07 -1.87 0.33
C ILE A 158 2.41 -1.15 0.47
N LEU A 159 3.33 -1.48 -0.42
CA LEU A 159 4.65 -0.88 -0.49
C LEU A 159 4.64 0.26 -1.53
N ASN A 160 5.11 1.45 -1.15
CA ASN A 160 5.28 2.58 -2.04
C ASN A 160 6.77 2.95 -2.18
N GLU A 161 7.33 2.67 -3.35
CA GLU A 161 8.70 3.04 -3.69
C GLU A 161 8.69 4.35 -4.50
N SER A 162 8.84 5.48 -3.82
CA SER A 162 9.11 6.78 -4.45
C SER A 162 8.00 7.43 -5.30
N ILE A 163 6.72 7.01 -5.20
CA ILE A 163 5.65 7.68 -5.96
C ILE A 163 5.18 8.92 -5.17
N MET A 164 5.53 10.09 -5.70
CA MET A 164 5.43 11.40 -5.05
C MET A 164 4.05 12.13 -5.01
N PRO A 165 2.88 11.59 -5.43
CA PRO A 165 1.59 12.27 -5.25
C PRO A 165 0.75 11.75 -4.07
N TYR A 166 1.15 10.68 -3.38
CA TYR A 166 0.35 10.08 -2.31
C TYR A 166 0.86 10.51 -0.93
N GLU A 167 0.20 11.46 -0.31
CA GLU A 167 0.38 11.65 1.14
C GLU A 167 -0.26 10.47 1.87
N SER A 168 0.48 9.86 2.80
CA SER A 168 0.07 8.65 3.53
C SER A 168 -1.32 8.82 4.15
N GLU A 169 -1.62 9.98 4.72
CA GLU A 169 -2.92 10.29 5.34
C GLU A 169 -4.12 10.04 4.41
N TYR A 170 -4.05 10.49 3.15
CA TYR A 170 -5.17 10.34 2.21
C TYR A 170 -5.31 8.93 1.66
N VAL A 171 -4.19 8.24 1.45
CA VAL A 171 -4.21 6.81 1.11
C VAL A 171 -4.87 6.03 2.24
N MET A 172 -4.50 6.32 3.49
CA MET A 172 -5.04 5.66 4.67
C MET A 172 -6.53 5.96 4.87
N ALA A 173 -6.97 7.19 4.61
CA ALA A 173 -8.39 7.54 4.66
C ALA A 173 -9.24 6.75 3.64
N GLU A 174 -8.76 6.63 2.40
CA GLU A 174 -9.45 5.85 1.36
C GLU A 174 -9.43 4.35 1.70
N LEU A 175 -8.29 3.82 2.16
CA LEU A 175 -8.18 2.42 2.61
C LEU A 175 -9.13 2.13 3.76
N ASN A 176 -9.27 3.05 4.72
CA ASN A 176 -10.21 2.93 5.83
C ASN A 176 -11.65 2.84 5.33
N PHE A 177 -12.06 3.76 4.45
CA PHE A 177 -13.39 3.71 3.85
C PHE A 177 -13.64 2.40 3.09
N LEU A 178 -12.65 1.92 2.33
CA LEU A 178 -12.77 0.68 1.58
C LEU A 178 -12.86 -0.53 2.49
N VAL A 179 -11.92 -0.73 3.40
CA VAL A 179 -11.82 -1.96 4.19
C VAL A 179 -12.95 -2.10 5.21
N GLU A 180 -13.49 -0.98 5.71
CA GLU A 180 -14.71 -1.02 6.54
C GLU A 180 -15.95 -1.48 5.77
N ASN A 181 -15.92 -1.49 4.44
CA ASN A 181 -16.99 -2.09 3.65
C ASN A 181 -17.09 -3.60 3.94
N PRO A 182 -18.28 -4.14 4.30
CA PRO A 182 -18.47 -5.56 4.55
C PRO A 182 -18.10 -6.47 3.37
N HIS A 183 -18.06 -5.94 2.14
CA HIS A 183 -17.64 -6.68 0.96
C HIS A 183 -16.19 -7.20 1.04
N TYR A 184 -15.31 -6.53 1.80
CA TYR A 184 -13.93 -6.96 2.02
C TYR A 184 -13.77 -7.60 3.40
N GLU A 185 -14.50 -8.69 3.64
CA GLU A 185 -14.58 -9.36 4.93
C GLU A 185 -13.29 -10.07 5.38
N HIS A 186 -12.37 -10.36 4.45
CA HIS A 186 -11.15 -11.10 4.77
C HIS A 186 -9.93 -10.22 4.99
N VAL A 187 -10.04 -8.89 4.80
CA VAL A 187 -8.99 -7.93 5.14
C VAL A 187 -9.29 -7.36 6.53
N ASP A 188 -8.50 -7.77 7.52
CA ASP A 188 -8.59 -7.33 8.91
C ASP A 188 -7.72 -6.09 9.19
N PHE A 189 -6.63 -5.91 8.45
CA PHE A 189 -5.77 -4.74 8.55
C PHE A 189 -5.04 -4.41 7.25
N VAL A 190 -4.57 -3.17 7.16
CA VAL A 190 -3.70 -2.70 6.09
C VAL A 190 -2.48 -2.03 6.69
N LEU A 191 -1.30 -2.37 6.14
CA LEU A 191 -0.05 -1.69 6.39
C LEU A 191 0.33 -0.93 5.11
N TYR A 192 0.50 0.38 5.20
CA TYR A 192 1.02 1.20 4.13
C TYR A 192 2.46 1.60 4.49
N ILE A 193 3.42 1.19 3.67
CA ILE A 193 4.84 1.42 3.92
C ILE A 193 5.41 2.21 2.74
N SER A 194 5.87 3.43 3.01
CA SER A 194 6.36 4.37 2.01
C SER A 194 7.81 4.72 2.24
N GLU A 195 8.66 4.56 1.22
CA GLU A 195 10.05 5.03 1.27
C GLU A 195 10.13 6.47 0.73
N LEU A 196 10.35 7.41 1.64
CA LEU A 196 10.54 8.82 1.34
C LEU A 196 12.04 9.11 1.21
N ARG A 197 12.48 9.34 -0.03
CA ARG A 197 13.86 9.74 -0.32
C ARG A 197 14.06 11.22 0.03
N ARG A 198 14.87 11.50 1.06
CA ARG A 198 15.33 12.88 1.34
C ARG A 198 16.79 13.05 0.91
N SER A 199 17.21 14.29 0.74
CA SER A 199 18.56 14.65 0.28
C SER A 199 19.69 14.16 1.17
N THR A 200 19.41 13.84 2.45
CA THR A 200 20.43 13.41 3.42
C THR A 200 20.24 11.98 3.92
N HIS A 201 19.01 11.46 3.97
CA HIS A 201 18.68 10.13 4.46
C HIS A 201 17.36 9.64 3.84
N ASN A 202 17.18 8.33 3.69
CA ASN A 202 15.86 7.76 3.41
C ASN A 202 15.08 7.60 4.73
N ILE A 203 13.79 7.91 4.69
CA ILE A 203 12.86 7.66 5.78
C ILE A 203 11.86 6.62 5.30
N ILE A 204 11.53 5.67 6.17
CA ILE A 204 10.41 4.76 5.94
C ILE A 204 9.26 5.22 6.83
N ASP A 205 8.17 5.60 6.18
CA ASP A 205 6.91 5.89 6.82
C ASP A 205 6.05 4.62 6.83
N MET A 206 5.49 4.26 7.98
CA MET A 206 4.60 3.13 8.13
C MET A 206 3.31 3.58 8.79
N SER A 207 2.22 3.50 8.04
CA SER A 207 0.87 3.71 8.57
C SER A 207 0.14 2.39 8.67
N ALA A 208 -0.62 2.21 9.75
CA ALA A 208 -1.40 1.00 9.99
C ALA A 208 -2.86 1.35 10.21
N MET A 209 -3.75 0.60 9.55
CA MET A 209 -5.19 0.68 9.75
C MET A 209 -5.69 -0.71 10.12
N ILE A 210 -6.53 -0.77 11.15
CA ILE A 210 -7.14 -2.00 11.64
C ILE A 210 -8.64 -1.85 11.47
N LYS A 211 -9.27 -2.81 10.79
CA LYS A 211 -10.71 -2.83 10.60
C LYS A 211 -11.39 -2.95 11.96
N SER A 212 -12.22 -1.96 12.30
CA SER A 212 -12.91 -1.88 13.60
C SER A 212 -13.83 -3.07 13.85
N SER A 213 -14.40 -3.63 12.79
CA SER A 213 -15.26 -4.82 12.83
C SER A 213 -14.50 -6.14 12.80
N SER A 214 -13.16 -6.14 12.83
CA SER A 214 -12.37 -7.39 12.86
C SER A 214 -12.69 -8.20 14.13
N PRO A 215 -13.02 -9.50 14.02
CA PRO A 215 -13.28 -10.36 15.18
C PRO A 215 -12.02 -10.61 16.03
N ARG A 216 -10.84 -10.27 15.51
CA ARG A 216 -9.54 -10.41 16.20
C ARG A 216 -8.86 -9.04 16.39
N TYR A 217 -9.63 -7.95 16.48
CA TYR A 217 -9.11 -6.58 16.62
C TYR A 217 -7.98 -6.45 17.66
N GLU A 218 -8.19 -6.92 18.90
CA GLU A 218 -7.19 -6.83 19.97
C GLU A 218 -5.89 -7.57 19.64
N PHE A 219 -6.01 -8.74 19.02
CA PHE A 219 -4.84 -9.50 18.57
C PHE A 219 -4.07 -8.76 17.47
N VAL A 220 -4.78 -8.23 16.46
CA VAL A 220 -4.18 -7.48 15.36
C VAL A 220 -3.48 -6.22 15.87
N ASN A 221 -4.14 -5.46 16.74
CA ASN A 221 -3.59 -4.26 17.37
C ASN A 221 -2.33 -4.57 18.19
N TRP A 222 -2.37 -5.64 18.99
CA TRP A 222 -1.19 -6.09 19.73
C TRP A 222 -0.06 -6.52 18.79
N TYR A 223 -0.37 -7.34 17.78
CA TYR A 223 0.62 -7.88 16.84
C TYR A 223 1.32 -6.76 16.06
N ILE A 224 0.58 -5.82 15.49
CA ILE A 224 1.15 -4.70 14.74
C ILE A 224 2.05 -3.87 15.65
N LYS A 225 1.56 -3.45 16.82
CA LYS A 225 2.29 -2.54 17.72
C LYS A 225 3.50 -3.17 18.38
N ASN A 226 3.39 -4.43 18.82
CA ASN A 226 4.38 -5.06 19.71
C ASN A 226 5.27 -6.08 19.02
N VAL A 227 4.87 -6.62 17.86
CA VAL A 227 5.64 -7.63 17.15
C VAL A 227 6.12 -7.07 15.82
N PHE A 228 5.20 -6.86 14.88
CA PHE A 228 5.55 -6.52 13.49
C PHE A 228 6.40 -5.26 13.41
N SER A 229 5.97 -4.18 14.07
CA SER A 229 6.66 -2.89 13.93
C SER A 229 8.03 -2.86 14.61
N PHE A 230 8.18 -3.50 15.78
CA PHE A 230 9.49 -3.63 16.41
C PHE A 230 10.45 -4.45 15.56
N ASP A 231 9.97 -5.57 15.03
CA ASP A 231 10.72 -6.44 14.14
C ASP A 231 11.14 -5.71 12.86
N PHE A 232 10.22 -4.94 12.26
CA PHE A 232 10.46 -4.15 11.07
C PHE A 232 11.48 -3.03 11.33
N ALA A 233 11.31 -2.25 12.41
CA ALA A 233 12.23 -1.16 12.77
C ALA A 233 13.65 -1.68 12.96
N SER A 234 13.78 -2.81 13.65
CA SER A 234 15.05 -3.48 13.91
C SER A 234 15.74 -3.93 12.61
N PHE A 235 14.98 -4.53 11.68
CA PHE A 235 15.53 -4.98 10.40
C PHE A 235 15.93 -3.82 9.49
N PHE A 236 15.08 -2.81 9.36
CA PHE A 236 15.31 -1.68 8.46
C PHE A 236 16.28 -0.64 9.04
N ASN A 237 16.62 -0.72 10.32
CA ASN A 237 17.50 0.23 11.02
C ASN A 237 17.06 1.69 10.84
N HIS A 238 15.75 1.91 10.76
CA HIS A 238 15.13 3.22 10.61
C HIS A 238 14.13 3.44 11.75
N PRO A 239 14.03 4.66 12.30
CA PRO A 239 12.97 5.00 13.22
C PRO A 239 11.63 4.90 12.48
N ILE A 240 10.69 4.12 13.03
CA ILE A 240 9.31 4.09 12.53
C ILE A 240 8.55 5.26 13.15
N GLN A 241 7.91 6.06 12.30
CA GLN A 241 6.88 7.00 12.74
C GLN A 241 5.52 6.29 12.61
N PHE A 242 4.80 6.16 13.73
CA PHE A 242 3.39 5.77 13.70
C PHE A 242 2.55 7.03 13.62
N LEU A 243 1.72 7.12 12.59
CA LEU A 243 0.66 8.11 12.44
C LEU A 243 -0.69 7.46 12.73
#